data_AF-A0A3D4EH43-F1
#
_entry.id   AF-A0A3D4EH43-F1
#
_cell.length_a   1.000
_cell.length_b   1.000
_cell.length_c   1.000
_cell.angle_alpha   90.00
_cell.angle_beta   90.00
_cell.angle_gamma   90.00
#
_symmetry.space_group_name_H-M   'P 1'
#
loop_
_entity.id
_entity.type
_entity.pdbx_description
1 polymer ?
#
loop_
_entity_poly.entity_id
_entity_poly.type
_entity_poly.pdbx_seq_one_letter_code
_entity_poly.pdbx_strand_id
1 'polypeptide(L)'
;MRKEDLFNYIGSVDDRYIEELFEDEVKAMPKSSDHKSWRALAASLAVIVVGSAAMFFGLGKADMGTTDIGGHTTKLPMAANTVVMLDVNPSVRLEVNDRNVVVEVDAVNSDAEKITADISVVGKKYDDAVKVTVNAMQKNGYITELKNSVLVTVVDGDEERAASVRKTVVDTIVKIDKSVGYDISILSQTMTGDSDLRELAEKNHVTTGRIMLIEKICKLNSEFSVDKLVKNNIQTINQLLVYTGVPETVERIGEAAGVVPEKIRSRLKFDEMSGDELINFTCALSDFYTRLTDYYSEDDVVKQIGFVLDIKQGKDADGKTLWGIIAESRNHDIGSQGAVFGSGDTKVKDWYDQHDIYKVSKFVKGLLDIAA
;
A
#
# COMPACT_ATOMS: atom_id res chain seq x y z
N MET A 1 -19.99 -47.85 -18.88
CA MET A 1 -18.58 -47.68 -18.46
C MET A 1 -18.58 -46.84 -17.20
N ARG A 2 -17.95 -47.30 -16.11
CA ARG A 2 -18.00 -46.65 -14.80
C ARG A 2 -16.84 -45.66 -14.65
N LYS A 3 -16.98 -44.72 -13.73
CA LYS A 3 -16.09 -43.56 -13.45
C LYS A 3 -14.66 -43.94 -13.03
N GLU A 4 -14.34 -45.23 -12.93
CA GLU A 4 -13.06 -45.77 -12.45
C GLU A 4 -12.08 -46.11 -13.59
N ASP A 5 -12.54 -46.20 -14.84
CA ASP A 5 -11.68 -46.53 -16.00
C ASP A 5 -10.90 -45.31 -16.56
N LEU A 6 -11.20 -44.09 -16.10
CA LEU A 6 -10.57 -42.85 -16.58
C LEU A 6 -9.23 -42.53 -15.90
N PHE A 7 -8.91 -43.16 -14.77
CA PHE A 7 -7.70 -42.86 -14.00
C PHE A 7 -6.44 -43.67 -14.41
N ASN A 8 -6.56 -44.61 -15.35
CA ASN A 8 -5.41 -45.39 -15.83
C ASN A 8 -4.73 -44.84 -17.10
N TYR A 9 -5.15 -43.67 -17.63
CA TYR A 9 -4.57 -43.10 -18.86
C TYR A 9 -3.82 -41.76 -18.64
N ILE A 10 -3.68 -41.30 -17.39
CA ILE A 10 -2.86 -40.14 -17.05
C ILE A 10 -1.63 -40.66 -16.28
N GLY A 11 -0.76 -41.36 -17.01
CA GLY A 11 0.51 -41.86 -16.48
C GLY A 11 1.52 -42.00 -17.62
N SER A 12 2.65 -41.31 -17.45
CA SER A 12 3.83 -41.21 -18.33
C SER A 12 3.68 -40.38 -19.61
N VAL A 13 4.22 -39.16 -19.60
CA VAL A 13 4.81 -38.56 -20.80
C VAL A 13 6.32 -38.78 -20.69
N ASP A 14 6.86 -39.38 -21.74
CA ASP A 14 8.26 -39.80 -21.93
C ASP A 14 9.12 -38.57 -22.31
N ASP A 15 10.30 -38.41 -21.71
CA ASP A 15 11.18 -37.23 -21.82
C ASP A 15 11.73 -36.95 -23.24
N ARG A 16 11.43 -37.82 -24.21
CA ARG A 16 11.93 -37.72 -25.59
C ARG A 16 11.22 -36.69 -26.48
N TYR A 17 10.16 -36.02 -26.00
CA TYR A 17 9.39 -35.04 -26.78
C TYR A 17 9.70 -33.57 -26.47
N ILE A 18 10.67 -33.29 -25.59
CA ILE A 18 11.06 -31.91 -25.23
C ILE A 18 12.21 -31.38 -26.12
N GLU A 19 13.01 -32.26 -26.74
CA GLU A 19 14.20 -31.85 -27.50
C GLU A 19 13.93 -31.43 -28.96
N GLU A 20 12.78 -31.77 -29.57
CA GLU A 20 12.50 -31.42 -30.98
C GLU A 20 11.89 -30.00 -31.18
N LEU A 21 11.68 -29.21 -30.13
CA LEU A 21 11.09 -27.86 -30.22
C LEU A 21 12.13 -26.74 -30.38
N PHE A 22 13.43 -27.05 -30.41
CA PHE A 22 14.51 -26.04 -30.43
C PHE A 22 15.38 -26.01 -31.69
N GLU A 23 15.04 -26.73 -32.76
CA GLU A 23 15.77 -26.65 -34.04
C GLU A 23 14.79 -26.57 -35.22
N ASP A 24 14.47 -25.35 -35.64
CA ASP A 24 14.82 -24.83 -36.97
C ASP A 24 13.97 -23.64 -37.41
N GLU A 25 14.69 -22.58 -37.79
CA GLU A 25 14.19 -21.35 -38.39
C GLU A 25 13.64 -21.55 -39.81
N VAL A 26 12.57 -20.81 -40.09
CA VAL A 26 12.23 -20.11 -41.36
C VAL A 26 12.52 -20.86 -42.68
N LYS A 27 11.44 -21.27 -43.38
CA LYS A 27 11.36 -21.17 -44.85
C LYS A 27 9.91 -21.10 -45.35
N ALA A 28 9.66 -20.14 -46.23
CA ALA A 28 8.38 -19.90 -46.89
C ALA A 28 7.98 -21.04 -47.84
N MET A 29 6.68 -21.38 -47.89
CA MET A 29 6.10 -22.31 -48.87
C MET A 29 5.08 -21.61 -49.79
N PRO A 30 4.97 -22.05 -51.07
CA PRO A 30 4.11 -21.42 -52.08
C PRO A 30 2.68 -21.97 -52.07
N LYS A 31 1.75 -21.20 -52.67
CA LYS A 31 0.33 -21.51 -52.88
C LYS A 31 0.11 -22.66 -53.87
N SER A 32 -0.76 -23.62 -53.55
CA SER A 32 -1.68 -24.26 -54.52
C SER A 32 -2.86 -24.99 -53.86
N SER A 33 -3.84 -25.34 -54.69
CA SER A 33 -5.28 -25.53 -54.48
C SER A 33 -5.78 -26.94 -54.12
N ASP A 34 -7.00 -26.96 -53.54
CA ASP A 34 -8.08 -27.96 -53.61
C ASP A 34 -7.80 -29.46 -53.36
N HIS A 35 -8.30 -29.99 -52.23
CA HIS A 35 -9.46 -30.92 -52.21
C HIS A 35 -9.88 -31.28 -50.77
N LYS A 36 -11.20 -31.39 -50.56
CA LYS A 36 -11.88 -31.77 -49.31
C LYS A 36 -11.59 -33.23 -48.90
N SER A 37 -11.13 -33.43 -47.66
CA SER A 37 -11.84 -34.10 -46.55
C SER A 37 -10.91 -34.88 -45.62
N TRP A 38 -11.25 -34.85 -44.32
CA TRP A 38 -10.77 -35.66 -43.19
C TRP A 38 -9.61 -35.12 -42.32
N ARG A 39 -9.97 -34.93 -41.02
CA ARG A 39 -9.13 -34.93 -39.80
C ARG A 39 -8.31 -33.67 -39.53
N ALA A 40 -8.71 -32.93 -38.49
CA ALA A 40 -7.78 -32.22 -37.61
C ALA A 40 -8.34 -32.23 -36.19
N LEU A 41 -8.01 -33.31 -35.49
CA LEU A 41 -8.13 -33.48 -34.05
C LEU A 41 -6.75 -33.08 -33.51
N ALA A 42 -6.62 -31.85 -33.05
CA ALA A 42 -5.51 -31.35 -32.24
C ALA A 42 -5.88 -29.94 -31.74
N ALA A 43 -6.80 -29.88 -30.77
CA ALA A 43 -7.03 -28.66 -30.00
C ALA A 43 -5.82 -28.44 -29.08
N SER A 44 -4.81 -27.76 -29.61
CA SER A 44 -3.70 -27.22 -28.82
C SER A 44 -4.25 -26.01 -28.08
N LEU A 45 -4.65 -26.19 -26.82
CA LEU A 45 -5.07 -25.11 -25.92
C LEU A 45 -3.83 -24.34 -25.44
N ALA A 46 -3.17 -23.65 -26.37
CA ALA A 46 -2.26 -22.58 -26.05
C ALA A 46 -3.06 -21.27 -26.05
N VAL A 47 -3.69 -20.96 -24.91
CA VAL A 47 -4.24 -19.62 -24.67
C VAL A 47 -3.03 -18.71 -24.43
N ILE A 48 -2.54 -18.08 -25.49
CA ILE A 48 -1.65 -16.93 -25.37
C ILE A 48 -2.56 -15.74 -25.12
N VAL A 49 -2.70 -15.34 -23.85
CA VAL A 49 -3.27 -14.04 -23.51
C VAL A 49 -2.22 -13.00 -23.86
N VAL A 50 -2.28 -12.46 -25.07
CA VAL A 50 -1.74 -11.14 -25.35
C VAL A 50 -2.78 -10.15 -24.83
N GLY A 51 -2.63 -9.75 -23.57
CA GLY A 51 -3.34 -8.61 -23.01
C GLY A 51 -2.78 -7.35 -23.66
N SER A 52 -3.27 -7.02 -24.86
CA SER A 52 -2.97 -5.75 -25.51
C SER A 52 -3.65 -4.62 -24.73
N ALA A 53 -2.84 -3.65 -24.30
CA ALA A 53 -3.13 -2.43 -23.54
C ALA A 53 -4.22 -1.47 -24.11
N ALA A 54 -5.14 -1.95 -24.95
CA ALA A 54 -6.13 -1.14 -25.65
C ALA A 54 -7.51 -1.08 -24.98
N MET A 55 -7.78 -1.86 -23.92
CA MET A 55 -9.10 -1.89 -23.26
C MET A 55 -9.25 -0.95 -22.06
N PHE A 56 -8.32 -0.01 -21.86
CA PHE A 56 -8.43 1.03 -20.84
C PHE A 56 -8.99 2.36 -21.36
N PHE A 57 -9.23 2.51 -22.66
CA PHE A 57 -9.90 3.69 -23.24
C PHE A 57 -11.37 3.40 -23.55
N GLY A 58 -12.18 3.30 -22.50
CA GLY A 58 -13.65 3.43 -22.46
C GLY A 58 -14.46 2.99 -23.69
N LEU A 59 -15.00 1.77 -23.65
CA LEU A 59 -16.32 1.34 -24.19
C LEU A 59 -16.43 -0.19 -24.03
N GLY A 60 -17.19 -0.68 -23.04
CA GLY A 60 -17.63 -2.09 -23.03
C GLY A 60 -17.57 -2.80 -21.68
N LYS A 61 -18.59 -3.61 -21.41
CA LYS A 61 -18.67 -4.54 -20.26
C LYS A 61 -17.52 -5.55 -20.32
N ALA A 62 -17.11 -6.04 -19.14
CA ALA A 62 -16.06 -7.04 -18.91
C ALA A 62 -15.85 -8.04 -20.06
N ASP A 63 -14.59 -8.24 -20.42
CA ASP A 63 -14.16 -8.89 -21.66
C ASP A 63 -14.49 -10.39 -21.66
N MET A 64 -15.50 -10.78 -22.46
CA MET A 64 -15.79 -12.18 -22.75
C MET A 64 -14.85 -12.63 -23.86
N GLY A 65 -13.83 -13.43 -23.52
CA GLY A 65 -13.08 -14.17 -24.53
C GLY A 65 -14.01 -15.07 -25.33
N THR A 66 -14.05 -14.93 -26.65
CA THR A 66 -14.76 -15.87 -27.53
C THR A 66 -13.75 -16.83 -28.11
N THR A 67 -13.95 -18.13 -27.90
CA THR A 67 -13.17 -19.17 -28.58
C THR A 67 -14.13 -19.97 -29.45
N ASP A 68 -13.88 -20.01 -30.76
CA ASP A 68 -14.61 -20.86 -31.69
C ASP A 68 -13.94 -22.23 -31.74
N ILE A 69 -14.57 -23.22 -31.09
CA ILE A 69 -14.21 -24.62 -31.24
C ILE A 69 -15.38 -25.30 -31.95
N GLY A 70 -15.24 -25.50 -33.26
CA GLY A 70 -16.17 -26.31 -34.04
C GLY A 70 -17.52 -25.67 -34.37
N GLY A 71 -17.62 -24.34 -34.43
CA GLY A 71 -18.85 -23.63 -34.80
C GLY A 71 -19.79 -23.36 -33.63
N HIS A 72 -19.31 -23.51 -32.39
CA HIS A 72 -20.03 -23.16 -31.18
C HIS A 72 -19.28 -22.05 -30.44
N THR A 73 -19.89 -20.86 -30.37
CA THR A 73 -19.41 -19.76 -29.54
C THR A 73 -19.76 -20.05 -28.08
N THR A 74 -18.83 -20.69 -27.36
CA THR A 74 -18.91 -20.76 -25.89
C THR A 74 -18.37 -19.46 -25.31
N LYS A 75 -19.25 -18.70 -24.65
CA LYS A 75 -18.86 -17.58 -23.79
C LYS A 75 -18.32 -18.17 -22.49
N LEU A 76 -17.00 -18.22 -22.35
CA LEU A 76 -16.37 -18.53 -21.08
C LEU A 76 -16.08 -17.19 -20.39
N PRO A 77 -16.53 -16.98 -19.14
CA PRO A 77 -16.01 -15.87 -18.36
C PRO A 77 -14.51 -16.08 -18.22
N MET A 78 -13.69 -15.17 -18.75
CA MET A 78 -12.28 -15.13 -18.38
C MET A 78 -12.25 -14.85 -16.88
N ALA A 79 -11.60 -15.73 -16.11
CA ALA A 79 -11.37 -15.43 -14.70
C ALA A 79 -10.60 -14.10 -14.64
N ALA A 80 -11.16 -13.11 -13.95
CA ALA A 80 -10.44 -11.87 -13.72
C ALA A 80 -9.14 -12.18 -12.97
N ASN A 81 -8.05 -11.53 -13.36
CA ASN A 81 -6.77 -11.70 -12.69
C ASN A 81 -6.86 -11.20 -11.23
N THR A 82 -6.08 -11.82 -10.35
CA THR A 82 -5.89 -11.30 -8.99
C THR A 82 -5.09 -10.01 -9.08
N VAL A 83 -5.45 -8.98 -8.33
CA VAL A 83 -4.70 -7.72 -8.27
C VAL A 83 -4.12 -7.54 -6.88
N VAL A 84 -2.81 -7.30 -6.80
CA VAL A 84 -2.12 -6.96 -5.54
C VAL A 84 -1.70 -5.50 -5.61
N MET A 85 -2.17 -4.69 -4.66
CA MET A 85 -1.84 -3.28 -4.52
C MET A 85 -0.95 -3.09 -3.29
N LEU A 86 0.18 -2.43 -3.47
CA LEU A 86 1.13 -2.04 -2.43
C LEU A 86 1.16 -0.52 -2.34
N ASP A 87 0.59 0.01 -1.27
CA ASP A 87 0.47 1.44 -1.02
C ASP A 87 1.37 1.86 0.14
N VAL A 88 2.36 2.71 -0.17
CA VAL A 88 3.22 3.39 0.80
C VAL A 88 3.22 4.90 0.55
N ASN A 89 3.33 5.26 -0.74
CA ASN A 89 3.93 6.46 -1.31
C ASN A 89 5.41 6.20 -1.66
N PRO A 90 5.65 5.25 -2.58
CA PRO A 90 4.88 5.00 -3.82
C PRO A 90 3.70 4.01 -3.72
N SER A 91 2.80 4.03 -4.71
CA SER A 91 1.67 3.10 -4.88
C SER A 91 1.80 2.26 -6.15
N VAL A 92 1.96 0.93 -6.00
CA VAL A 92 2.19 -0.01 -7.11
C VAL A 92 1.06 -1.03 -7.19
N ARG A 93 0.57 -1.31 -8.40
CA ARG A 93 -0.42 -2.35 -8.69
C ARG A 93 0.25 -3.48 -9.48
N LEU A 94 0.03 -4.72 -9.06
CA LEU A 94 0.51 -5.93 -9.73
C LEU A 94 -0.70 -6.76 -10.16
N GLU A 95 -0.79 -7.08 -11.44
CA GLU A 95 -1.80 -8.00 -11.95
C GLU A 95 -1.23 -9.41 -12.06
N VAL A 96 -1.93 -10.37 -11.48
CA VAL A 96 -1.45 -11.74 -11.25
C VAL A 96 -2.42 -12.74 -11.87
N ASN A 97 -1.92 -13.57 -12.78
CA ASN A 97 -2.73 -14.60 -13.42
C ASN A 97 -2.99 -15.82 -12.50
N ASP A 98 -3.76 -16.78 -13.01
CA ASP A 98 -4.08 -18.06 -12.34
C ASP A 98 -2.87 -18.95 -12.03
N ARG A 99 -1.70 -18.69 -12.63
CA ARG A 99 -0.43 -19.37 -12.36
C ARG A 99 0.41 -18.64 -11.32
N ASN A 100 -0.16 -17.65 -10.62
CA ASN A 100 0.53 -16.81 -9.63
C ASN A 100 1.68 -15.98 -10.23
N VAL A 101 1.65 -15.70 -11.53
CA VAL A 101 2.67 -14.92 -12.24
C VAL A 101 2.16 -13.51 -12.50
N VAL A 102 3.01 -12.52 -12.24
CA VAL A 102 2.74 -11.12 -12.57
C VAL A 102 2.72 -10.95 -14.08
N VAL A 103 1.60 -10.50 -14.63
CA VAL A 103 1.43 -10.22 -16.06
C VAL A 103 1.52 -8.73 -16.38
N GLU A 104 1.28 -7.87 -15.38
CA GLU A 104 1.32 -6.41 -15.53
C GLU A 104 1.74 -5.75 -14.22
N VAL A 105 2.41 -4.60 -14.33
CA VAL A 105 2.78 -3.73 -13.20
C VAL A 105 2.45 -2.28 -13.54
N ASP A 106 1.64 -1.64 -12.72
CA ASP A 106 1.25 -0.24 -12.89
C ASP A 106 1.84 0.62 -11.77
N ALA A 107 2.42 1.76 -12.16
CA ALA A 107 2.72 2.85 -11.25
C ALA A 107 1.48 3.73 -11.11
N VAL A 108 0.87 3.75 -9.92
CA VAL A 108 -0.39 4.48 -9.68
C VAL A 108 -0.14 5.96 -9.37
N ASN A 109 1.05 6.29 -8.86
CA ASN A 109 1.46 7.66 -8.61
C ASN A 109 2.90 7.93 -9.12
N SER A 110 3.29 9.21 -9.16
CA SER A 110 4.58 9.63 -9.73
C SER A 110 5.82 9.10 -8.99
N ASP A 111 5.71 8.84 -7.69
CA ASP A 111 6.79 8.16 -6.95
C ASP A 111 6.90 6.69 -7.38
N ALA A 112 5.79 6.04 -7.73
CA ALA A 112 5.80 4.66 -8.19
C ALA A 112 6.45 4.50 -9.56
N GLU A 113 6.36 5.52 -10.43
CA GLU A 113 7.03 5.50 -11.74
C GLU A 113 8.56 5.35 -11.60
N LYS A 114 9.15 5.96 -10.57
CA LYS A 114 10.58 5.84 -10.26
C LYS A 114 10.92 4.41 -9.83
N ILE A 115 10.06 3.79 -9.02
CA ILE A 115 10.26 2.41 -8.56
C ILE A 115 10.06 1.41 -9.69
N THR A 116 8.98 1.54 -10.47
CA THR A 116 8.66 0.58 -11.53
C THR A 116 9.65 0.63 -12.68
N ALA A 117 10.29 1.77 -12.94
CA ALA A 117 11.38 1.89 -13.90
C ALA A 117 12.64 1.07 -13.51
N ASP A 118 12.86 0.87 -12.21
CA ASP A 118 14.06 0.22 -11.67
C ASP A 118 13.89 -1.29 -11.40
N ILE A 119 12.69 -1.83 -11.58
CA ILE A 119 12.37 -3.24 -11.29
C ILE A 119 11.86 -3.98 -12.52
N SER A 120 12.22 -5.26 -12.62
CA SER A 120 11.65 -6.18 -13.60
C SER A 120 10.87 -7.25 -12.86
N VAL A 121 9.54 -7.12 -12.83
CA VAL A 121 8.65 -8.00 -12.06
C VAL A 121 7.66 -8.79 -12.91
N VAL A 122 7.35 -8.34 -14.13
CA VAL A 122 6.52 -9.09 -15.08
C VAL A 122 7.19 -10.42 -15.43
N GLY A 123 6.42 -11.50 -15.42
CA GLY A 123 6.90 -12.87 -15.61
C GLY A 123 7.42 -13.55 -14.34
N LYS A 124 7.52 -12.85 -13.21
CA LYS A 124 7.89 -13.46 -11.91
C LYS A 124 6.66 -13.93 -11.15
N LYS A 125 6.85 -14.83 -10.17
CA LYS A 125 5.82 -15.11 -9.19
C LYS A 125 5.50 -13.85 -8.38
N TYR A 126 4.24 -13.66 -7.98
CA TYR A 126 3.81 -12.44 -7.30
C TYR A 126 4.52 -12.19 -5.96
N ASP A 127 4.89 -13.24 -5.23
CA ASP A 127 5.63 -13.15 -3.97
C ASP A 127 7.08 -12.66 -4.21
N ASP A 128 7.74 -13.18 -5.24
CA ASP A 128 9.05 -12.67 -5.69
C ASP A 128 8.94 -11.21 -6.18
N ALA A 129 7.89 -10.87 -6.92
CA ALA A 129 7.64 -9.51 -7.38
C ALA A 129 7.42 -8.53 -6.22
N VAL A 130 6.59 -8.90 -5.23
CA VAL A 130 6.39 -8.12 -3.99
C VAL A 130 7.73 -7.89 -3.30
N LYS A 131 8.57 -8.93 -3.17
CA LYS A 131 9.89 -8.79 -2.56
C LYS A 131 10.77 -7.79 -3.30
N VAL A 132 10.82 -7.87 -4.63
CA VAL A 132 11.57 -6.92 -5.46
C VAL A 132 11.05 -5.50 -5.28
N THR A 133 9.74 -5.29 -5.32
CA THR A 133 9.11 -3.98 -5.16
C THR A 133 9.38 -3.36 -3.79
N VAL A 134 9.19 -4.11 -2.70
CA VAL A 134 9.41 -3.62 -1.33
C VAL A 134 10.88 -3.29 -1.09
N ASN A 135 11.80 -4.13 -1.57
CA ASN A 135 13.24 -3.83 -1.49
C ASN A 135 13.61 -2.57 -2.27
N ALA A 136 12.98 -2.34 -3.43
CA ALA A 136 13.19 -1.10 -4.20
C ALA A 136 12.66 0.14 -3.46
N MET A 137 11.50 0.02 -2.79
CA MET A 137 10.97 1.10 -1.93
C MET A 137 11.90 1.40 -0.76
N GLN A 138 12.46 0.38 -0.10
CA GLN A 138 13.45 0.54 0.97
C GLN A 138 14.74 1.21 0.47
N LYS A 139 15.31 0.72 -0.64
CA LYS A 139 16.54 1.25 -1.23
C LYS A 139 16.42 2.74 -1.60
N ASN A 140 15.23 3.16 -2.01
CA ASN A 140 14.94 4.55 -2.38
C ASN A 140 14.44 5.42 -1.20
N GLY A 141 14.47 4.92 0.04
CA GLY A 141 14.11 5.69 1.23
C GLY A 141 12.61 5.99 1.39
N TYR A 142 11.76 5.23 0.71
CA TYR A 142 10.30 5.30 0.87
C TYR A 142 9.80 4.50 2.05
N ILE A 143 10.50 3.42 2.38
CA ILE A 143 10.32 2.65 3.62
C ILE A 143 11.60 2.79 4.43
N THR A 144 11.48 3.37 5.62
CA THR A 144 12.56 3.52 6.61
C THR A 144 12.00 3.19 7.99
N GLU A 145 12.83 3.25 9.03
CA GLU A 145 12.38 3.12 10.42
C GLU A 145 11.27 4.12 10.74
N LEU A 146 11.39 5.39 10.30
CA LEU A 146 10.39 6.41 10.57
C LEU A 146 9.18 6.38 9.61
N LYS A 147 9.37 5.84 8.39
CA LYS A 147 8.33 5.67 7.36
C LYS A 147 7.99 4.19 7.19
N ASN A 148 7.51 3.57 8.25
CA ASN A 148 7.40 2.12 8.35
C ASN A 148 6.02 1.55 7.93
N SER A 149 5.09 2.35 7.41
CA SER A 149 3.72 1.88 7.11
C SER A 149 3.52 1.42 5.67
N VAL A 150 2.91 0.25 5.50
CA VAL A 150 2.54 -0.33 4.20
C VAL A 150 1.07 -0.76 4.22
N LEU A 151 0.32 -0.40 3.19
CA LEU A 151 -1.02 -0.92 2.94
C LEU A 151 -0.96 -1.97 1.82
N VAL A 152 -1.51 -3.15 2.10
CA VAL A 152 -1.70 -4.24 1.14
C VAL A 152 -3.19 -4.41 0.87
N THR A 153 -3.59 -4.27 -0.39
CA THR A 153 -4.95 -4.63 -0.82
C THR A 153 -4.88 -5.71 -1.89
N VAL A 154 -5.67 -6.78 -1.71
CA VAL A 154 -5.81 -7.83 -2.72
C VAL A 154 -7.22 -7.86 -3.26
N VAL A 155 -7.35 -7.77 -4.58
CA VAL A 155 -8.62 -7.88 -5.29
C VAL A 155 -8.68 -9.22 -5.99
N ASP A 156 -9.72 -10.00 -5.72
CA ASP A 156 -10.01 -11.24 -6.43
C ASP A 156 -11.52 -11.46 -6.49
N GLY A 157 -12.01 -12.15 -7.51
CA GLY A 157 -13.42 -12.54 -7.59
C GLY A 157 -13.77 -13.65 -6.58
N ASP A 158 -12.77 -14.37 -6.08
CA ASP A 158 -12.90 -15.40 -5.06
C ASP A 158 -12.30 -14.92 -3.72
N GLU A 159 -13.13 -14.85 -2.67
CA GLU A 159 -12.73 -14.34 -1.36
C GLU A 159 -11.64 -15.20 -0.67
N GLU A 160 -11.69 -16.53 -0.82
CA GLU A 160 -10.70 -17.44 -0.24
C GLU A 160 -9.34 -17.25 -0.90
N ARG A 161 -9.34 -17.11 -2.24
CA ARG A 161 -8.15 -16.79 -3.01
C ARG A 161 -7.59 -15.42 -2.64
N ALA A 162 -8.44 -14.38 -2.53
CA ALA A 162 -8.02 -13.06 -2.09
C ALA A 162 -7.33 -13.10 -0.72
N ALA A 163 -7.93 -13.82 0.25
CA ALA A 163 -7.39 -13.96 1.59
C ALA A 163 -6.05 -14.72 1.61
N SER A 164 -5.94 -15.79 0.81
CA SER A 164 -4.71 -16.59 0.68
C SER A 164 -3.57 -15.79 0.06
N VAL A 165 -3.84 -15.05 -1.01
CA VAL A 165 -2.84 -14.18 -1.66
C VAL A 165 -2.44 -13.05 -0.72
N ARG A 166 -3.39 -12.36 -0.08
CA ARG A 166 -3.11 -11.31 0.92
C ARG A 166 -2.19 -11.82 2.02
N LYS A 167 -2.50 -12.99 2.60
CA LYS A 167 -1.67 -13.61 3.64
C LYS A 167 -0.24 -13.85 3.16
N THR A 168 -0.08 -14.39 1.95
CA THR A 168 1.24 -14.66 1.36
C THR A 168 2.04 -13.37 1.14
N VAL A 169 1.39 -12.31 0.66
CA VAL A 169 2.01 -10.98 0.47
C VAL A 169 2.46 -10.41 1.81
N VAL A 170 1.60 -10.42 2.82
CA VAL A 170 1.91 -9.97 4.19
C VAL A 170 3.08 -10.75 4.77
N ASP A 171 3.05 -12.09 4.72
CA ASP A 171 4.13 -12.94 5.20
C ASP A 171 5.47 -12.67 4.49
N THR A 172 5.42 -12.31 3.21
CA THR A 172 6.60 -11.92 2.43
C THR A 172 7.19 -10.61 2.95
N ILE A 173 6.36 -9.60 3.20
CA ILE A 173 6.80 -8.31 3.75
C ILE A 173 7.37 -8.50 5.16
N VAL A 174 6.72 -9.30 6.01
CA VAL A 174 7.23 -9.63 7.36
C VAL A 174 8.59 -10.32 7.31
N LYS A 175 8.83 -11.21 6.33
CA LYS A 175 10.14 -11.85 6.15
C LYS A 175 11.23 -10.85 5.73
N ILE A 176 10.87 -9.88 4.89
CA ILE A 176 11.79 -8.80 4.49
C ILE A 176 12.12 -7.94 5.71
N ASP A 177 11.10 -7.51 6.45
CA ASP A 177 11.26 -6.68 7.64
C ASP A 177 12.20 -7.31 8.68
N LYS A 178 12.07 -8.62 8.94
CA LYS A 178 12.99 -9.37 9.83
C LYS A 178 14.45 -9.30 9.43
N SER A 179 14.76 -9.03 8.16
CA SER A 179 16.14 -8.92 7.67
C SER A 179 16.71 -7.50 7.76
N VAL A 180 15.85 -6.48 7.73
CA VAL A 180 16.26 -5.07 7.68
C VAL A 180 16.08 -4.39 9.05
N GLY A 181 15.04 -4.78 9.81
CA GLY A 181 14.78 -4.29 11.17
C GLY A 181 14.10 -2.93 11.21
N TYR A 182 13.27 -2.59 10.22
CA TYR A 182 12.54 -1.31 10.17
C TYR A 182 11.23 -1.32 10.96
N ASP A 183 10.88 -2.46 11.57
CA ASP A 183 9.64 -2.67 12.32
C ASP A 183 8.40 -2.27 11.50
N ILE A 184 8.30 -2.77 10.25
CA ILE A 184 7.24 -2.40 9.31
C ILE A 184 5.85 -2.68 9.90
N SER A 185 4.98 -1.67 9.85
CA SER A 185 3.56 -1.77 10.18
C SER A 185 2.73 -2.00 8.92
N ILE A 186 2.06 -3.14 8.85
CA ILE A 186 1.32 -3.58 7.67
C ILE A 186 -0.18 -3.49 7.96
N LEU A 187 -0.89 -2.67 7.20
CA LEU A 187 -2.34 -2.71 7.07
C LEU A 187 -2.69 -3.62 5.89
N SER A 188 -3.65 -4.54 6.06
CA SER A 188 -4.04 -5.42 4.96
C SER A 188 -5.54 -5.68 4.88
N GLN A 189 -6.04 -5.81 3.65
CA GLN A 189 -7.46 -6.01 3.36
C GLN A 189 -7.66 -6.75 2.03
N THR A 190 -8.87 -7.27 1.84
CA THR A 190 -9.31 -7.90 0.59
C THR A 190 -10.51 -7.14 -0.01
N MET A 191 -10.73 -7.34 -1.30
CA MET A 191 -11.83 -6.75 -2.06
C MET A 191 -12.34 -7.70 -3.15
N THR A 192 -13.64 -7.76 -3.37
CA THR A 192 -14.28 -8.50 -4.47
C THR A 192 -14.74 -7.52 -5.56
N GLY A 193 -13.83 -7.13 -6.45
CA GLY A 193 -14.08 -6.17 -7.55
C GLY A 193 -13.83 -4.70 -7.17
N ASP A 194 -13.41 -3.88 -8.14
CA ASP A 194 -12.86 -2.54 -7.92
C ASP A 194 -13.64 -1.39 -8.60
N SER A 195 -14.73 -1.70 -9.30
CA SER A 195 -15.38 -0.77 -10.25
C SER A 195 -15.88 0.51 -9.60
N ASP A 196 -16.47 0.42 -8.41
CA ASP A 196 -17.20 1.54 -7.81
C ASP A 196 -16.25 2.58 -7.18
N LEU A 197 -15.01 2.19 -6.89
CA LEU A 197 -13.99 3.04 -6.28
C LEU A 197 -13.04 3.64 -7.31
N ARG A 198 -13.11 3.17 -8.56
CA ARG A 198 -12.09 3.45 -9.58
C ARG A 198 -12.07 4.90 -10.03
N GLU A 199 -13.23 5.51 -10.29
CA GLU A 199 -13.30 6.93 -10.67
C GLU A 199 -12.67 7.82 -9.58
N LEU A 200 -12.98 7.53 -8.32
CA LEU A 200 -12.44 8.30 -7.19
C LEU A 200 -10.93 8.05 -6.99
N ALA A 201 -10.47 6.82 -7.19
CA ALA A 201 -9.06 6.46 -7.11
C ALA A 201 -8.23 7.15 -8.20
N GLU A 202 -8.69 7.09 -9.46
CA GLU A 202 -8.05 7.73 -10.61
C GLU A 202 -7.98 9.26 -10.44
N LYS A 203 -9.09 9.89 -10.02
CA LYS A 203 -9.16 11.33 -9.75
C LYS A 203 -8.14 11.80 -8.71
N ASN A 204 -7.79 10.94 -7.75
CA ASN A 204 -6.88 11.28 -6.65
C ASN A 204 -5.48 10.68 -6.83
N HIS A 205 -5.19 10.00 -7.95
CA HIS A 205 -3.90 9.33 -8.21
C HIS A 205 -3.50 8.37 -7.08
N VAL A 206 -4.45 7.56 -6.61
CA VAL A 206 -4.26 6.53 -5.58
C VAL A 206 -4.89 5.22 -6.02
N THR A 207 -4.58 4.12 -5.33
CA THR A 207 -5.22 2.82 -5.61
C THR A 207 -6.67 2.79 -5.10
N THR A 208 -7.49 1.90 -5.67
CA THR A 208 -8.82 1.62 -5.13
C THR A 208 -8.75 1.02 -3.72
N GLY A 209 -7.68 0.30 -3.39
CA GLY A 209 -7.40 -0.17 -2.04
C GLY A 209 -7.25 0.96 -1.02
N ARG A 210 -6.53 2.02 -1.37
CA ARG A 210 -6.40 3.20 -0.50
C ARG A 210 -7.74 3.92 -0.32
N ILE A 211 -8.54 4.04 -1.38
CA ILE A 211 -9.90 4.59 -1.27
C ILE A 211 -10.77 3.72 -0.36
N MET A 212 -10.73 2.40 -0.52
CA MET A 212 -11.47 1.46 0.35
C MET A 212 -11.10 1.64 1.82
N LEU A 213 -9.80 1.76 2.14
CA LEU A 213 -9.35 1.99 3.52
C LEU A 213 -9.95 3.30 4.06
N ILE A 214 -9.87 4.38 3.28
CA ILE A 214 -10.40 5.69 3.66
C ILE A 214 -11.92 5.63 3.90
N GLU A 215 -12.69 4.97 3.03
CA GLU A 215 -14.12 4.81 3.25
C GLU A 215 -14.45 4.01 4.51
N LYS A 216 -13.67 2.97 4.82
CA LYS A 216 -13.83 2.20 6.06
C LYS A 216 -13.56 3.08 7.29
N ILE A 217 -12.56 3.98 7.22
CA ILE A 217 -12.26 4.94 8.29
C ILE A 217 -13.42 5.92 8.48
N CYS A 218 -13.93 6.51 7.40
CA CYS A 218 -15.09 7.42 7.45
C CYS A 218 -16.37 6.74 7.97
N LYS A 219 -16.56 5.45 7.70
CA LYS A 219 -17.68 4.66 8.25
C LYS A 219 -17.52 4.40 9.74
N LEU A 220 -16.30 4.19 10.22
CA LEU A 220 -16.00 3.97 11.63
C LEU A 220 -16.13 5.27 12.44
N ASN A 221 -15.71 6.41 11.88
CA ASN A 221 -15.73 7.70 12.53
C ASN A 221 -16.18 8.80 11.56
N SER A 222 -17.36 9.37 11.84
CA SER A 222 -18.01 10.40 11.02
C SER A 222 -17.30 11.76 11.01
N GLU A 223 -16.32 11.96 11.90
CA GLU A 223 -15.50 13.18 11.93
C GLU A 223 -14.54 13.30 10.73
N PHE A 224 -14.28 12.19 10.04
CA PHE A 224 -13.40 12.18 8.86
C PHE A 224 -14.18 12.25 7.55
N SER A 225 -13.58 12.92 6.57
CA SER A 225 -14.05 12.92 5.19
C SER A 225 -13.01 12.37 4.23
N VAL A 226 -13.51 11.80 3.12
CA VAL A 226 -12.67 11.20 2.08
C VAL A 226 -11.74 12.23 1.44
N ASP A 227 -12.22 13.45 1.18
CA ASP A 227 -11.46 14.52 0.52
C ASP A 227 -10.25 15.00 1.35
N LYS A 228 -10.32 14.84 2.68
CA LYS A 228 -9.25 15.20 3.60
C LYS A 228 -8.27 14.06 3.75
N LEU A 229 -8.77 12.85 4.02
CA LEU A 229 -7.91 11.69 4.25
C LEU A 229 -7.09 11.30 3.03
N VAL A 230 -7.65 11.40 1.82
CA VAL A 230 -6.95 11.01 0.58
C VAL A 230 -5.67 11.80 0.32
N LYS A 231 -5.56 13.01 0.88
CA LYS A 231 -4.37 13.89 0.76
C LYS A 231 -3.21 13.45 1.66
N ASN A 232 -3.44 12.55 2.62
CA ASN A 232 -2.43 12.10 3.57
C ASN A 232 -1.85 10.76 3.14
N ASN A 233 -0.54 10.57 3.32
CA ASN A 233 0.14 9.32 2.99
C ASN A 233 -0.27 8.16 3.93
N ILE A 234 0.14 6.93 3.59
CA ILE A 234 -0.21 5.75 4.38
C ILE A 234 0.41 5.78 5.79
N GLN A 235 1.59 6.40 5.97
CA GLN A 235 2.19 6.59 7.29
C GLN A 235 1.26 7.39 8.21
N THR A 236 0.81 8.58 7.77
CA THR A 236 -0.11 9.43 8.53
C THR A 236 -1.43 8.73 8.77
N ILE A 237 -1.98 8.03 7.77
CA ILE A 237 -3.23 7.27 7.95
C ILE A 237 -3.05 6.19 9.01
N ASN A 238 -1.97 5.42 8.98
CA ASN A 238 -1.73 4.37 9.97
C ASN A 238 -1.51 4.94 11.38
N GLN A 239 -0.79 6.07 11.50
CA GLN A 239 -0.65 6.80 12.77
C GLN A 239 -2.01 7.27 13.30
N LEU A 240 -2.90 7.76 12.44
CA LEU A 240 -4.28 8.13 12.84
C LEU A 240 -5.03 6.94 13.42
N LEU A 241 -4.92 5.75 12.80
CA LEU A 241 -5.58 4.53 13.27
C LEU A 241 -5.05 4.03 14.62
N VAL A 242 -3.85 4.44 15.04
CA VAL A 242 -3.37 4.20 16.41
C VAL A 242 -4.18 4.99 17.44
N TYR A 243 -4.74 6.14 17.06
CA TYR A 243 -5.53 6.98 17.95
C TYR A 243 -7.03 6.69 17.88
N THR A 244 -7.53 6.32 16.69
CA THR A 244 -8.97 6.16 16.43
C THR A 244 -9.43 4.71 16.35
N GLY A 245 -8.50 3.76 16.30
CA GLY A 245 -8.78 2.34 16.10
C GLY A 245 -8.76 1.94 14.63
N VAL A 246 -8.51 0.65 14.38
CA VAL A 246 -8.46 0.07 13.05
C VAL A 246 -9.86 -0.47 12.69
N PRO A 247 -10.39 -0.21 11.47
CA PRO A 247 -11.66 -0.80 11.04
C PRO A 247 -11.63 -2.32 11.09
N GLU A 248 -12.71 -2.97 11.55
CA GLU A 248 -12.76 -4.42 11.82
C GLU A 248 -12.37 -5.31 10.63
N THR A 249 -12.61 -4.85 9.40
CA THR A 249 -12.28 -5.57 8.15
C THR A 249 -10.88 -5.29 7.62
N VAL A 250 -10.03 -4.64 8.41
CA VAL A 250 -8.62 -4.36 8.11
C VAL A 250 -7.77 -5.02 9.18
N GLU A 251 -6.80 -5.82 8.75
CA GLU A 251 -5.83 -6.45 9.65
C GLU A 251 -4.61 -5.56 9.79
N ARG A 252 -4.09 -5.41 11.02
CA ARG A 252 -2.84 -4.69 11.29
C ARG A 252 -1.80 -5.64 11.91
N ILE A 253 -0.58 -5.60 11.39
CA ILE A 253 0.62 -6.21 11.98
C ILE A 253 1.62 -5.10 12.28
N GLY A 254 2.26 -5.13 13.44
CA GLY A 254 3.21 -4.09 13.86
C GLY A 254 2.54 -2.77 14.26
N GLU A 255 3.35 -1.78 14.61
CA GLU A 255 2.91 -0.48 15.09
C GLU A 255 3.49 0.66 14.25
N ALA A 256 2.70 1.69 13.98
CA ALA A 256 3.16 2.85 13.22
C ALA A 256 4.24 3.61 14.00
N ALA A 257 5.36 3.91 13.33
CA ALA A 257 6.41 4.75 13.87
C ALA A 257 5.96 6.21 14.04
N GLY A 258 6.62 6.96 14.92
CA GLY A 258 6.38 8.39 15.09
C GLY A 258 4.99 8.73 15.64
N VAL A 259 4.39 7.83 16.43
CA VAL A 259 3.11 8.09 17.11
C VAL A 259 3.31 8.76 18.46
N VAL A 260 2.22 9.30 19.01
CA VAL A 260 2.21 9.75 20.41
C VAL A 260 2.49 8.57 21.35
N PRO A 261 3.41 8.70 22.32
CA PRO A 261 3.65 7.67 23.32
C PRO A 261 2.41 7.37 24.17
N GLU A 262 2.13 6.10 24.44
CA GLU A 262 0.94 5.66 25.21
C GLU A 262 0.75 6.40 26.53
N LYS A 263 1.85 6.63 27.27
CA LYS A 263 1.88 7.34 28.55
C LYS A 263 1.31 8.77 28.51
N ILE A 264 1.24 9.41 27.34
CA ILE A 264 0.66 10.74 27.19
C ILE A 264 -0.60 10.77 26.31
N ARG A 265 -0.99 9.69 25.63
CA ARG A 265 -2.19 9.66 24.76
C ARG A 265 -3.46 10.04 25.53
N SER A 266 -3.65 9.49 26.72
CA SER A 266 -4.84 9.76 27.56
C SER A 266 -4.97 11.22 28.00
N ARG A 267 -3.88 11.98 28.02
CA ARG A 267 -3.88 13.42 28.33
C ARG A 267 -4.33 14.28 27.16
N LEU A 268 -4.23 13.78 25.93
CA LEU A 268 -4.49 14.56 24.71
C LEU A 268 -5.94 14.48 24.25
N LYS A 269 -6.76 13.57 24.79
CA LYS A 269 -8.20 13.47 24.53
C LYS A 269 -8.58 13.52 23.03
N PHE A 270 -8.00 12.62 22.24
CA PHE A 270 -8.22 12.58 20.79
C PHE A 270 -9.68 12.40 20.38
N ASP A 271 -10.49 11.81 21.26
CA ASP A 271 -11.93 11.62 21.12
C ASP A 271 -12.73 12.93 21.17
N GLU A 272 -12.17 14.00 21.73
CA GLU A 272 -12.78 15.34 21.75
C GLU A 272 -12.36 16.20 20.53
N MET A 273 -11.44 15.73 19.69
CA MET A 273 -10.95 16.47 18.51
C MET A 273 -11.80 16.20 17.27
N SER A 274 -11.99 17.23 16.45
CA SER A 274 -12.52 17.04 15.09
C SER A 274 -11.53 16.23 14.23
N GLY A 275 -12.02 15.57 13.18
CA GLY A 275 -11.18 14.78 12.27
C GLY A 275 -10.11 15.62 11.58
N ASP A 276 -10.45 16.85 11.19
CA ASP A 276 -9.49 17.81 10.61
C ASP A 276 -8.40 18.20 11.62
N GLU A 277 -8.74 18.43 12.89
CA GLU A 277 -7.76 18.74 13.93
C GLU A 277 -6.80 17.56 14.19
N LEU A 278 -7.34 16.34 14.24
CA LEU A 278 -6.55 15.13 14.47
C LEU A 278 -5.63 14.81 13.28
N ILE A 279 -6.08 15.00 12.04
CA ILE A 279 -5.24 14.90 10.83
C ILE A 279 -4.07 15.89 10.91
N ASN A 280 -4.36 17.17 11.16
CA ASN A 280 -3.33 18.21 11.22
C ASN A 280 -2.31 17.95 12.32
N PHE A 281 -2.79 17.57 13.51
CA PHE A 281 -1.94 17.15 14.63
C PHE A 281 -1.02 16.00 14.25
N THR A 282 -1.55 14.96 13.60
CA THR A 282 -0.77 13.78 13.22
C THR A 282 0.28 14.12 12.18
N CYS A 283 -0.06 14.95 11.19
CA CYS A 283 0.88 15.46 10.20
C CYS A 283 2.01 16.28 10.85
N ALA A 284 1.67 17.23 11.72
CA ALA A 284 2.65 18.07 12.40
C ALA A 284 3.57 17.26 13.33
N LEU A 285 3.04 16.25 14.01
CA LEU A 285 3.83 15.32 14.82
C LEU A 285 4.78 14.49 13.96
N SER A 286 4.32 13.97 12.82
CA SER A 286 5.17 13.24 11.88
C SER A 286 6.29 14.12 11.31
N ASP A 287 6.01 15.39 11.02
CA ASP A 287 7.00 16.39 10.60
C ASP A 287 7.99 16.68 11.73
N PHE A 288 7.53 16.81 12.98
CA PHE A 288 8.38 16.98 14.16
C PHE A 288 9.38 15.82 14.32
N TYR A 289 8.90 14.57 14.25
CA TYR A 289 9.78 13.40 14.33
C TYR A 289 10.77 13.35 13.16
N THR A 290 10.34 13.74 11.95
CA THR A 290 11.25 13.82 10.79
C THR A 290 12.38 14.81 11.06
N ARG A 291 12.07 15.98 11.63
CA ARG A 291 13.07 16.99 11.97
C ARG A 291 13.98 16.59 13.14
N LEU A 292 13.52 15.72 14.04
CA LEU A 292 14.40 15.17 15.08
C LEU A 292 15.55 14.32 14.51
N THR A 293 15.40 13.81 13.28
CA THR A 293 16.47 13.03 12.62
C THR A 293 17.72 13.85 12.28
N ASP A 294 17.63 15.20 12.35
CA ASP A 294 18.80 16.07 12.28
C ASP A 294 19.72 15.94 13.51
N TYR A 295 19.20 15.37 14.61
CA TYR A 295 19.88 15.30 15.92
C TYR A 295 20.07 13.86 16.43
N TYR A 296 19.17 12.95 16.05
CA TYR A 296 19.14 11.55 16.48
C TYR A 296 19.07 10.64 15.24
N SER A 297 19.53 9.39 15.35
CA SER A 297 19.28 8.41 14.28
C SER A 297 17.78 8.12 14.14
N GLU A 298 17.30 7.69 12.95
CA GLU A 298 15.88 7.34 12.80
C GLU A 298 15.45 6.27 13.81
N ASP A 299 16.28 5.25 14.05
CA ASP A 299 16.02 4.21 15.03
C ASP A 299 15.84 4.77 16.46
N ASP A 300 16.70 5.70 16.87
CA ASP A 300 16.59 6.37 18.17
C ASP A 300 15.34 7.25 18.24
N VAL A 301 14.96 7.93 17.16
CA VAL A 301 13.74 8.73 17.10
C VAL A 301 12.50 7.86 17.30
N VAL A 302 12.41 6.75 16.57
CA VAL A 302 11.26 5.82 16.62
C VAL A 302 11.16 5.14 17.98
N LYS A 303 12.28 4.67 18.52
CA LYS A 303 12.35 4.01 19.84
C LYS A 303 12.37 5.00 21.01
N GLN A 304 12.40 6.30 20.72
CA GLN A 304 12.51 7.39 21.69
C GLN A 304 13.72 7.21 22.64
N ILE A 305 14.85 6.81 22.06
CA ILE A 305 16.12 6.68 22.77
C ILE A 305 16.78 8.06 22.81
N GLY A 306 17.34 8.40 23.97
CA GLY A 306 18.05 9.67 24.14
C GLY A 306 17.16 10.89 24.41
N PHE A 307 15.83 10.78 24.37
CA PHE A 307 14.92 11.86 24.76
C PHE A 307 13.60 11.35 25.36
N VAL A 308 12.82 12.27 25.92
CA VAL A 308 11.44 12.03 26.38
C VAL A 308 10.52 13.02 25.70
N LEU A 309 9.51 12.51 25.00
CA LEU A 309 8.50 13.35 24.39
C LEU A 309 7.48 13.84 25.44
N ASP A 310 7.24 15.15 25.48
CA ASP A 310 6.11 15.79 26.15
C ASP A 310 5.33 16.63 25.13
N ILE A 311 4.01 16.55 25.21
CA ILE A 311 3.09 17.27 24.33
C ILE A 311 2.09 18.01 25.22
N LYS A 312 1.91 19.30 24.93
CA LYS A 312 0.99 20.17 25.64
C LYS A 312 0.06 20.88 24.67
N GLN A 313 -1.20 21.01 25.09
CA GLN A 313 -2.24 21.75 24.39
C GLN A 313 -2.45 23.10 25.10
N GLY A 314 -2.65 24.15 24.30
CA GLY A 314 -3.08 25.48 24.73
C GLY A 314 -4.05 26.07 23.70
N LYS A 315 -4.36 27.36 23.86
CA LYS A 315 -5.20 28.13 22.93
C LYS A 315 -4.51 29.42 22.56
N ASP A 316 -4.44 29.81 21.29
CA ASP A 316 -3.89 31.10 20.83
C ASP A 316 -4.77 32.31 21.19
N ALA A 317 -4.33 33.52 20.81
CA ALA A 317 -5.03 34.76 21.14
C ALA A 317 -6.45 34.84 20.55
N ASP A 318 -6.71 34.07 19.48
CA ASP A 318 -8.01 33.96 18.83
C ASP A 318 -8.84 32.78 19.39
N GLY A 319 -8.34 32.08 20.42
CA GLY A 319 -8.98 30.93 21.04
C GLY A 319 -8.86 29.63 20.24
N LYS A 320 -8.00 29.56 19.21
CA LYS A 320 -7.76 28.34 18.41
C LYS A 320 -6.74 27.45 19.10
N THR A 321 -6.80 26.14 18.85
CA THR A 321 -5.85 25.20 19.46
C THR A 321 -4.41 25.51 19.04
N LEU A 322 -3.51 25.50 20.03
CA LEU A 322 -2.06 25.59 19.83
C LEU A 322 -1.42 24.39 20.53
N TRP A 323 -0.46 23.75 19.86
CA TRP A 323 0.27 22.60 20.37
C TRP A 323 1.74 22.96 20.56
N GLY A 324 2.31 22.49 21.67
CA GLY A 324 3.74 22.49 21.91
C GLY A 324 4.25 21.06 22.07
N ILE A 325 5.26 20.70 21.31
CA ILE A 325 5.98 19.41 21.41
C ILE A 325 7.38 19.70 21.92
N ILE A 326 7.83 18.93 22.90
CA ILE A 326 9.20 18.97 23.43
C ILE A 326 9.74 17.54 23.42
N ALA A 327 10.90 17.36 22.78
CA ALA A 327 11.78 16.22 22.99
C ALA A 327 12.83 16.63 24.04
N GLU A 328 12.54 16.32 25.30
CA GLU A 328 13.44 16.60 26.43
C GLU A 328 14.63 15.65 26.34
N SER A 329 15.81 16.18 25.99
CA SER A 329 16.97 15.33 25.77
C SER A 329 17.49 14.75 27.08
N ARG A 330 17.86 13.48 27.03
CA ARG A 330 18.63 12.78 28.06
C ARG A 330 20.14 12.88 27.79
N ASN A 331 20.53 13.46 26.66
CA ASN A 331 21.91 13.68 26.28
C ASN A 331 22.25 15.17 26.39
N HIS A 332 23.19 15.49 27.28
CA HIS A 332 23.62 16.86 27.51
C HIS A 332 24.25 17.52 26.29
N ASP A 333 24.83 16.75 25.37
CA ASP A 333 25.52 17.29 24.18
C ASP A 333 24.54 17.68 23.06
N ILE A 334 23.38 17.02 22.99
CA ILE A 334 22.36 17.31 21.97
C ILE A 334 21.44 18.43 22.44
N GLY A 335 21.06 18.40 23.72
CA GLY A 335 20.08 19.33 24.28
C GLY A 335 18.66 19.07 23.78
N SER A 336 17.69 19.61 24.51
CA SER A 336 16.26 19.44 24.20
C SER A 336 15.87 20.18 22.94
N GLN A 337 14.97 19.58 22.18
CA GLN A 337 14.39 20.17 20.97
C GLN A 337 12.89 20.36 21.17
N GLY A 338 12.31 21.39 20.59
CA GLY A 338 10.87 21.57 20.69
C GLY A 338 10.31 22.43 19.58
N ALA A 339 9.02 22.35 19.39
CA ALA A 339 8.34 23.13 18.38
C ALA A 339 6.90 23.45 18.76
N VAL A 340 6.32 24.42 18.05
CA VAL A 340 4.90 24.74 18.13
C VAL A 340 4.22 24.66 16.76
N PHE A 341 2.91 24.38 16.79
CA PHE A 341 2.04 24.40 15.62
C PHE A 341 0.60 24.71 16.06
N GLY A 342 -0.12 25.42 15.20
CA GLY A 342 -1.49 25.84 15.46
C GLY A 342 -2.54 24.95 14.82
N SER A 343 -3.80 25.28 15.09
CA SER A 343 -4.96 24.67 14.42
C SER A 343 -4.87 24.89 12.90
N GLY A 344 -4.89 23.79 12.15
CA GLY A 344 -4.78 23.82 10.68
C GLY A 344 -3.36 23.61 10.14
N ASP A 345 -2.35 23.61 11.01
CA ASP A 345 -0.96 23.40 10.59
C ASP A 345 -0.67 21.91 10.44
N THR A 346 -0.13 21.54 9.28
CA THR A 346 0.31 20.16 8.98
C THR A 346 1.81 19.96 9.17
N LYS A 347 2.53 21.02 9.54
CA LYS A 347 3.97 21.04 9.82
C LYS A 347 4.25 21.90 11.03
N VAL A 348 5.35 21.61 11.73
CA VAL A 348 5.80 22.48 12.81
C VAL A 348 6.39 23.78 12.24
N LYS A 349 6.10 24.93 12.87
CA LYS A 349 6.53 26.24 12.36
C LYS A 349 7.78 26.75 13.05
N ASP A 350 7.72 26.90 14.38
CA ASP A 350 8.84 27.45 15.14
C ASP A 350 9.56 26.33 15.87
N TRP A 351 10.85 26.12 15.56
CA TRP A 351 11.70 25.13 16.21
C TRP A 351 12.65 25.82 17.18
N TYR A 352 12.81 25.21 18.34
CA TYR A 352 13.56 25.75 19.46
C TYR A 352 14.55 24.69 19.96
N ASP A 353 15.81 25.09 20.06
CA ASP A 353 16.84 24.31 20.72
C ASP A 353 16.81 24.50 22.25
N GLN A 354 17.76 23.88 22.94
CA GLN A 354 17.89 23.88 24.39
C GLN A 354 17.92 25.28 25.04
N HIS A 355 18.46 26.30 24.38
CA HIS A 355 18.54 27.67 24.91
C HIS A 355 17.17 28.34 24.91
N ASP A 356 16.34 28.00 23.92
CA ASP A 356 15.05 28.64 23.66
C ASP A 356 13.85 27.74 23.99
N ILE A 357 14.08 26.53 24.50
CA ILE A 357 13.03 25.54 24.74
C ILE A 357 11.94 26.04 25.71
N TYR A 358 12.29 26.96 26.62
CA TYR A 358 11.35 27.62 27.53
C TYR A 358 10.27 28.41 26.77
N LYS A 359 10.57 28.87 25.53
CA LYS A 359 9.62 29.58 24.67
C LYS A 359 8.46 28.68 24.29
N VAL A 360 8.66 27.39 24.03
CA VAL A 360 7.56 26.43 23.77
C VAL A 360 6.56 26.44 24.93
N SER A 361 7.08 26.36 26.16
CA SER A 361 6.24 26.44 27.37
C SER A 361 5.56 27.80 27.51
N LYS A 362 6.22 28.91 27.13
CA LYS A 362 5.60 30.25 27.14
C LYS A 362 4.53 30.40 26.06
N PHE A 363 4.71 29.82 24.88
CA PHE A 363 3.69 29.81 23.84
C PHE A 363 2.46 29.03 24.29
N VAL A 364 2.64 27.92 25.02
CA VAL A 364 1.51 27.13 25.52
C VAL A 364 0.90 27.72 26.81
N LYS A 365 1.71 28.28 27.74
CA LYS A 365 1.24 28.86 29.02
C LYS A 365 0.81 30.33 28.94
N GLY A 366 1.46 31.14 28.10
CA GLY A 366 1.28 32.59 27.98
C GLY A 366 -0.07 33.03 27.42
N LEU A 367 -1.02 32.10 27.35
CA LEU A 367 -2.41 32.30 26.94
C LEU A 367 -3.40 32.12 28.10
N LEU A 368 -2.93 31.68 29.28
CA LEU A 368 -3.69 31.81 30.53
C LEU A 368 -3.53 33.19 31.17
N ASP A 369 -2.44 33.92 30.88
CA ASP A 369 -2.18 35.26 31.44
C ASP A 369 -2.79 36.41 30.62
N ILE A 370 -3.50 36.12 29.51
CA ILE A 370 -4.28 37.13 28.75
C ILE A 370 -5.75 37.18 29.23
N ALA A 371 -6.09 36.40 30.26
CA ALA A 371 -7.38 36.45 30.96
C ALA A 371 -7.20 36.82 32.45
N ALA A 372 -6.33 37.79 32.76
CA ALA A 372 -6.22 38.42 34.08
C ALA A 372 -6.32 39.94 33.97
#